data_AF-A0A7V3UAQ8-F1
#
_entry.id   AF-A0A7V3UAQ8-F1
#
_cell.length_a   1.000
_cell.length_b   1.000
_cell.length_c   1.000
_cell.angle_alpha   90.00
_cell.angle_beta   90.00
_cell.angle_gamma   90.00
#
_symmetry.space_group_name_H-M   'P 1'
#
loop_
_entity.id
_entity.type
_entity.pdbx_description
1 polymer ?
#
loop_
_entity_poly.entity_id
_entity_poly.type
_entity_poly.pdbx_seq_one_letter_code
_entity_poly.pdbx_strand_id
1 'polypeptide(L)'
;MKKILMLSVLLALLSAAASAQNSAERLRKHRIMQGIRKGQLTRAEVFDLRKSHLRHKMAKHRALRDGYMTPQEKRRLMMQNQKMRRELFIKKHNARRRLI
;
A
#
# COMPACT_ATOMS: atom_id res chain seq x y z
N MET A 1 36.95 10.54 -9.23
CA MET A 1 36.19 9.85 -10.29
C MET A 1 35.23 8.79 -9.75
N LYS A 2 35.71 7.77 -9.00
CA LYS A 2 34.86 6.70 -8.41
C LYS A 2 33.70 7.20 -7.53
N LYS A 3 33.90 8.30 -6.79
CA LYS A 3 32.89 8.91 -5.91
C LYS A 3 31.69 9.50 -6.67
N ILE A 4 31.91 10.01 -7.88
CA ILE A 4 30.86 10.61 -8.73
C ILE A 4 30.00 9.49 -9.35
N LEU A 5 30.62 8.39 -9.76
CA LEU A 5 29.93 7.17 -10.20
C LEU A 5 29.09 6.51 -9.09
N MET A 6 29.57 6.50 -7.84
CA MET A 6 28.78 5.99 -6.72
C MET A 6 27.56 6.86 -6.40
N LEU A 7 27.70 8.19 -6.53
CA LEU A 7 26.61 9.14 -6.28
C LEU A 7 25.49 9.02 -7.32
N SER A 8 25.84 8.82 -8.60
CA SER A 8 24.86 8.64 -9.68
C SER A 8 24.10 7.31 -9.57
N VAL A 9 24.78 6.24 -9.16
CA VAL A 9 24.14 4.94 -8.87
C VAL A 9 23.16 5.05 -7.69
N LEU A 10 23.53 5.76 -6.63
CA LEU A 10 22.65 5.99 -5.47
C LEU A 10 21.38 6.77 -5.87
N LEU A 11 21.52 7.79 -6.71
CA LEU A 11 20.40 8.62 -7.19
C LEU A 11 19.45 7.85 -8.13
N ALA A 12 20.00 6.99 -8.99
CA ALA A 12 19.22 6.12 -9.86
C ALA A 12 18.40 5.09 -9.05
N LEU A 13 19.01 4.48 -8.02
CA LEU A 13 18.34 3.53 -7.11
C LEU A 13 17.19 4.19 -6.32
N LEU A 14 17.36 5.44 -5.90
CA LEU A 14 16.33 6.20 -5.18
C LEU A 14 15.11 6.49 -6.08
N SER A 15 15.34 6.83 -7.35
CA SER A 15 14.28 7.10 -8.34
C SER A 15 13.49 5.83 -8.73
N ALA A 16 14.17 4.68 -8.84
CA ALA A 16 13.53 3.40 -9.08
C ALA A 16 12.64 2.96 -7.90
N ALA A 17 13.10 3.16 -6.66
CA ALA A 17 12.34 2.85 -5.45
C ALA A 17 11.07 3.72 -5.30
N ALA A 18 11.15 5.00 -5.66
CA ALA A 18 9.98 5.90 -5.68
C ALA A 18 8.94 5.44 -6.72
N SER A 19 9.40 5.02 -7.91
CA SER A 19 8.54 4.55 -9.00
C SER A 19 7.82 3.23 -8.65
N ALA A 20 8.50 2.31 -7.96
CA ALA A 20 7.93 1.03 -7.50
C ALA A 20 6.86 1.19 -6.40
N GLN A 21 6.99 2.20 -5.54
CA GLN A 21 5.94 2.50 -4.54
C GLN A 21 4.67 3.04 -5.21
N ASN A 22 4.82 3.85 -6.27
CA ASN A 22 3.72 4.43 -7.01
C ASN A 22 2.93 3.39 -7.84
N SER A 23 3.59 2.36 -8.36
CA SER A 23 2.91 1.28 -9.10
C SER A 23 2.05 0.39 -8.20
N ALA A 24 2.54 0.03 -7.01
CA ALA A 24 1.78 -0.78 -6.05
C ALA A 24 0.50 -0.07 -5.56
N GLU A 25 0.57 1.24 -5.30
CA GLU A 25 -0.60 2.03 -4.88
C GLU A 25 -1.62 2.18 -6.02
N ARG A 26 -1.16 2.39 -7.26
CA ARG A 26 -2.03 2.43 -8.45
C ARG A 26 -2.78 1.13 -8.67
N LEU A 27 -2.10 -0.01 -8.60
CA LEU A 27 -2.73 -1.32 -8.77
C LEU A 27 -3.81 -1.58 -7.70
N ARG A 28 -3.57 -1.13 -6.47
CA ARG A 28 -4.55 -1.25 -5.37
C ARG A 28 -5.78 -0.38 -5.63
N LYS A 29 -5.60 0.89 -6.01
CA LYS A 29 -6.70 1.80 -6.40
C LYS A 29 -7.53 1.19 -7.54
N HIS A 30 -6.87 0.64 -8.54
CA HIS A 30 -7.52 -0.02 -9.66
C HIS A 30 -8.39 -1.21 -9.23
N ARG A 31 -7.90 -2.07 -8.33
CA ARG A 31 -8.70 -3.21 -7.79
C ARG A 31 -9.91 -2.76 -6.98
N ILE A 32 -9.78 -1.68 -6.20
CA ILE A 32 -10.91 -1.10 -5.45
C ILE A 32 -11.94 -0.53 -6.43
N MET A 33 -11.51 0.23 -7.43
CA MET A 33 -12.40 0.78 -8.46
C MET A 33 -13.11 -0.31 -9.26
N GLN A 34 -12.42 -1.38 -9.65
CA GLN A 34 -13.05 -2.53 -10.30
C GLN A 34 -14.09 -3.19 -9.39
N GLY A 35 -13.81 -3.32 -8.09
CA GLY A 35 -14.78 -3.85 -7.13
C GLY A 35 -16.03 -2.98 -7.00
N ILE A 36 -15.86 -1.66 -6.98
CA ILE A 36 -16.97 -0.69 -6.99
C ILE A 36 -17.79 -0.83 -8.29
N ARG A 37 -17.13 -0.86 -9.45
CA ARG A 37 -17.79 -0.94 -10.77
C ARG A 37 -18.56 -2.24 -10.95
N LYS A 38 -18.06 -3.34 -10.39
CA LYS A 38 -18.73 -4.65 -10.39
C LYS A 38 -19.80 -4.81 -9.31
N GLY A 39 -20.02 -3.78 -8.46
CA GLY A 39 -20.95 -3.85 -7.34
C GLY A 39 -20.51 -4.77 -6.19
N GLN A 40 -19.25 -5.22 -6.21
CA GLN A 40 -18.61 -6.10 -5.22
C GLN A 40 -18.10 -5.36 -3.97
N LEU A 41 -18.09 -4.03 -3.99
CA LEU A 41 -17.69 -3.20 -2.87
C LEU A 41 -18.70 -2.07 -2.69
N THR A 42 -19.21 -1.90 -1.48
CA THR A 42 -20.08 -0.78 -1.09
C THR A 42 -19.24 0.46 -0.75
N ARG A 43 -19.87 1.65 -0.75
CA ARG A 43 -19.19 2.91 -0.38
C ARG A 43 -18.64 2.87 1.05
N ALA A 44 -19.39 2.29 1.99
CA ALA A 44 -18.97 2.11 3.37
C ALA A 44 -17.72 1.22 3.47
N GLU A 45 -17.70 0.10 2.74
CA GLU A 45 -16.54 -0.79 2.73
C GLU A 45 -15.30 -0.15 2.12
N VAL A 46 -15.46 0.64 1.08
CA VAL A 46 -14.38 1.43 0.48
C VAL A 46 -13.84 2.46 1.47
N PHE A 47 -14.72 3.11 2.23
CA PHE A 47 -14.33 4.07 3.27
C PHE A 47 -13.51 3.39 4.38
N ASP A 48 -13.96 2.24 4.87
CA ASP A 48 -13.20 1.44 5.84
C ASP A 48 -11.82 1.05 5.33
N LEU A 49 -11.76 0.56 4.09
CA LEU A 49 -10.50 0.19 3.44
C LEU A 49 -9.54 1.38 3.35
N ARG A 50 -10.07 2.57 3.02
CA ARG A 50 -9.28 3.81 2.95
C ARG A 50 -8.78 4.24 4.32
N LYS A 51 -9.61 4.14 5.36
CA LYS A 51 -9.21 4.43 6.75
C LYS A 51 -8.11 3.50 7.24
N SER A 52 -8.24 2.20 7.00
CA SER A 52 -7.19 1.21 7.30
C SER A 52 -5.88 1.50 6.55
N HIS A 53 -5.97 1.89 5.28
CA HIS A 53 -4.80 2.26 4.49
C HIS A 53 -4.07 3.50 5.02
N LEU A 54 -4.81 4.54 5.43
CA LEU A 54 -4.23 5.75 6.03
C LEU A 54 -3.49 5.42 7.33
N ARG A 55 -4.09 4.60 8.21
CA ARG A 55 -3.42 4.13 9.43
C ARG A 55 -2.11 3.39 9.13
N HIS A 56 -2.09 2.55 8.10
CA HIS A 56 -0.86 1.88 7.67
C HIS A 56 0.20 2.87 7.14
N LYS A 57 -0.20 3.85 6.32
CA LYS A 57 0.73 4.91 5.86
C LYS A 57 1.33 5.69 7.03
N MET A 58 0.51 6.04 8.03
CA MET A 58 1.02 6.72 9.24
C MET A 58 1.92 5.82 10.08
N ALA A 59 1.61 4.53 10.22
CA ALA A 59 2.49 3.57 10.89
C ALA A 59 3.84 3.43 10.17
N LYS A 60 3.82 3.30 8.84
CA LYS A 60 5.03 3.26 8.01
C LYS A 60 5.85 4.56 8.15
N HIS A 61 5.19 5.72 8.10
CA HIS A 61 5.88 6.99 8.23
C HIS A 61 6.51 7.16 9.61
N ARG A 62 5.81 6.76 10.68
CA ARG A 62 6.37 6.73 12.04
C ARG A 62 7.57 5.81 12.18
N ALA A 63 7.53 4.62 11.56
CA ALA A 63 8.64 3.66 11.56
C ALA A 63 9.83 4.09 10.69
N LEU A 64 9.64 5.06 9.79
CA LEU A 64 10.71 5.63 8.98
C LEU A 64 11.27 6.94 9.55
N ARG A 65 10.70 7.43 10.65
CA ARG A 65 11.07 8.73 11.25
C ARG A 65 12.48 8.73 11.81
N ASP A 66 12.90 7.59 12.36
CA ASP A 66 14.22 7.42 12.98
C ASP A 66 15.30 7.11 11.92
N GLY A 67 14.96 7.21 10.63
CA GLY A 67 15.89 7.03 9.49
C GLY A 67 16.27 5.58 9.18
N TYR A 68 16.00 4.65 10.09
CA TYR A 68 16.27 3.22 9.92
C TYR A 68 15.03 2.39 10.25
N MET A 69 14.76 1.38 9.42
CA MET A 69 13.63 0.48 9.60
C MET A 69 14.15 -0.88 10.05
N THR A 70 13.89 -1.25 11.31
CA THR A 70 14.37 -2.51 11.87
C THR A 70 13.72 -3.72 11.17
N PRO A 71 14.36 -4.90 11.18
CA PRO A 71 13.75 -6.12 10.64
C PRO A 71 12.39 -6.44 11.27
N GLN A 72 12.21 -6.13 12.56
CA GLN A 72 10.96 -6.34 13.27
C GLN A 72 9.85 -5.42 12.76
N GLU A 73 10.15 -4.14 12.52
CA GLU A 73 9.21 -3.18 11.93
C GLU A 73 8.86 -3.56 10.49
N LYS A 74 9.85 -4.01 9.71
CA LYS A 74 9.62 -4.54 8.37
C LYS A 74 8.64 -5.71 8.39
N ARG A 75 8.84 -6.68 9.29
CA ARG A 75 7.90 -7.81 9.49
C ARG A 75 6.52 -7.32 9.89
N ARG A 76 6.43 -6.36 10.82
CA ARG A 76 5.14 -5.77 11.26
C ARG A 76 4.39 -5.11 10.09
N LEU A 77 5.08 -4.32 9.27
CA LEU A 77 4.50 -3.69 8.07
C LEU A 77 4.09 -4.73 7.02
N MET A 78 4.85 -5.81 6.87
CA MET A 78 4.51 -6.90 5.95
C MET A 78 3.25 -7.63 6.39
N MET A 79 3.15 -7.98 7.67
CA MET A 79 1.94 -8.60 8.25
C MET A 79 0.71 -7.70 8.10
N GLN A 80 0.86 -6.39 8.36
CA GLN A 80 -0.22 -5.42 8.14
C GLN A 80 -0.67 -5.37 6.67
N ASN A 81 0.27 -5.39 5.72
CA ASN A 81 -0.06 -5.44 4.30
C ASN A 81 -0.80 -6.72 3.92
N GLN A 82 -0.38 -7.87 4.46
CA GLN A 82 -1.05 -9.14 4.22
C GLN A 82 -2.48 -9.16 4.78
N LYS A 83 -2.68 -8.63 6.00
CA LYS A 83 -4.01 -8.46 6.60
C LYS A 83 -4.90 -7.60 5.71
N MET A 84 -4.42 -6.45 5.24
CA MET A 84 -5.17 -5.57 4.35
C MET A 84 -5.55 -6.25 3.01
N ARG A 85 -4.66 -7.08 2.45
CA ARG A 85 -4.97 -7.88 1.24
C ARG A 85 -6.10 -8.88 1.52
N ARG A 86 -6.08 -9.55 2.67
CA ARG A 86 -7.13 -10.48 3.10
C ARG A 86 -8.46 -9.77 3.31
N GLU A 87 -8.45 -8.62 3.99
CA GLU A 87 -9.66 -7.79 4.17
C GLU A 87 -10.26 -7.34 2.83
N LEU A 88 -9.44 -6.91 1.87
CA LEU A 88 -9.91 -6.57 0.53
C LEU A 88 -10.52 -7.79 -0.18
N PHE A 89 -9.89 -8.96 -0.07
CA PHE A 89 -10.43 -10.18 -0.66
C PHE A 89 -11.78 -10.55 -0.06
N ILE A 90 -11.90 -10.52 1.27
CA ILE A 90 -13.15 -10.79 1.97
C ILE A 90 -14.21 -9.77 1.55
N LYS A 91 -13.93 -8.46 1.62
CA LYS A 91 -14.88 -7.41 1.24
C LYS A 91 -15.33 -7.53 -0.23
N LYS A 92 -14.48 -8.00 -1.14
CA LYS A 92 -14.86 -8.27 -2.54
C LYS A 92 -15.76 -9.50 -2.74
N HIS A 93 -15.72 -10.48 -1.83
CA HIS A 93 -16.40 -11.77 -1.98
C HIS A 93 -17.44 -12.03 -0.88
N ASN A 94 -17.72 -11.08 -0.01
CA ASN A 94 -18.65 -11.23 1.11
C ASN A 94 -20.14 -11.20 0.71
N ALA A 95 -20.43 -11.42 -0.58
CA ALA A 95 -21.76 -11.39 -1.18
C ALA A 95 -22.58 -10.10 -0.95
N ARG A 96 -22.02 -9.06 -0.31
CA ARG A 96 -22.68 -7.76 -0.18
C ARG A 96 -22.68 -7.11 -1.54
N ARG A 97 -23.81 -7.17 -2.23
CA ARG A 97 -24.04 -6.34 -3.40
C ARG A 97 -24.39 -4.95 -2.93
N ARG A 98 -23.89 -3.96 -3.67
CA ARG A 98 -24.45 -2.62 -3.63
C ARG A 98 -25.95 -2.72 -3.95
N LEU A 99 -26.79 -2.56 -2.94
CA LEU A 99 -28.17 -2.12 -3.17
C LEU A 99 -28.04 -0.71 -3.72
N ILE A 100 -28.43 -0.54 -4.98
CA ILE A 100 -28.33 0.72 -5.72
C ILE A 100 -29.50 1.59 -5.29
#